data_AF-A0A1G9C665-F1
#
_entry.id   AF-A0A1G9C665-F1
#
_cell.length_a   1.000
_cell.length_b   1.000
_cell.length_c   1.000
_cell.angle_alpha   90.00
_cell.angle_beta   90.00
_cell.angle_gamma   90.00
#
_symmetry.space_group_name_H-M   'P 1'
#
loop_
_entity.id
_entity.type
_entity.pdbx_description
1 polymer ?
#
loop_
_entity_poly.entity_id
_entity_poly.type
_entity_poly.pdbx_seq_one_letter_code
_entity_poly.pdbx_strand_id
1 'polypeptide(L)'
;MIKMSDLNTDQRLESLTLMPDYYLQEIFTRDISNETTAKILVILSEQSKEIILSNLNTVRREKVSSLLESYFSEQLSLSAIEIEHGCEALLDRVENLVKSGFIRPAPTVEIDDSFFDLSAEMKHFSDSLPRFDFNQNDLHDLISWWNLAAENSKNLFGRKPEVQNLILERLDDTFSSSIFRLSIDDASDMLVLKESKKLRAQILEDYKKRVDLIEIFFLSINSKQDSNELASKLAAFFPDSAAMLSRLLKHGPLLLYPAVKDRLPPEDIAMSLFKLKLIEDENGQAEMEKYTQKFDDQFFNKGLSLILAKMDEEYLRKILAERKKAYTLELEIKMKMITDAVICIRNNVSPYILLELMSSYTVYDFQE
;
A
#
# COMPACT_ATOMS: atom_id res chain seq x y z
N MET A 1 29.18 -5.97 -30.56
CA MET A 1 29.14 -4.98 -29.45
C MET A 1 29.31 -3.61 -30.08
N ILE A 2 28.21 -2.86 -30.16
CA ILE A 2 28.24 -1.45 -30.55
C ILE A 2 28.67 -0.69 -29.28
N LYS A 3 29.62 0.24 -29.38
CA LYS A 3 30.04 1.04 -28.22
C LYS A 3 28.98 2.13 -28.00
N MET A 4 28.72 2.49 -26.74
CA MET A 4 27.83 3.62 -26.38
C MET A 4 28.14 4.92 -27.15
N SER A 5 29.39 5.09 -27.60
CA SER A 5 29.84 6.21 -28.44
C SER A 5 29.27 6.23 -29.86
N ASP A 6 28.65 5.14 -30.32
CA ASP A 6 28.23 4.94 -31.72
C ASP A 6 26.73 5.23 -31.92
N LEU A 7 25.98 5.51 -30.84
CA LEU A 7 24.56 5.88 -30.89
C LEU A 7 24.46 7.40 -31.08
N ASN A 8 24.06 7.84 -32.27
CA ASN A 8 23.76 9.25 -32.54
C ASN A 8 22.66 9.74 -31.58
N THR A 9 22.94 10.78 -30.80
CA THR A 9 21.92 11.59 -30.12
C THR A 9 20.97 12.17 -31.16
N ASP A 10 19.76 11.64 -31.28
CA ASP A 10 18.73 12.26 -32.12
C ASP A 10 18.36 13.61 -31.48
N GLN A 11 18.73 14.71 -32.16
CA GLN A 11 18.46 16.08 -31.70
C GLN A 11 16.97 16.32 -31.39
N ARG A 12 16.06 15.52 -31.97
CA ARG A 12 14.63 15.58 -31.68
C ARG A 12 14.31 15.13 -30.26
N LEU A 13 14.99 14.09 -29.76
CA LEU A 13 14.77 13.58 -28.41
C LEU A 13 15.34 14.52 -27.35
N GLU A 14 16.51 15.10 -27.61
CA GLU A 14 17.08 16.16 -26.75
C GLU A 14 16.16 17.38 -26.68
N SER A 15 15.46 17.72 -27.77
CA SER A 15 14.53 18.85 -27.76
C SER A 15 13.29 18.63 -26.89
N LEU A 16 12.97 17.38 -26.52
CA LEU A 16 11.85 17.10 -25.61
C LEU A 16 12.09 17.70 -24.22
N THR A 17 13.34 17.77 -23.75
CA THR A 17 13.66 18.31 -22.42
C THR A 17 13.57 19.84 -22.35
N LEU A 18 13.34 20.49 -23.49
CA LEU A 18 13.01 21.92 -23.57
C LEU A 18 11.50 22.17 -23.37
N MET A 19 10.68 21.11 -23.36
CA MET A 19 9.26 21.23 -23.07
C MET A 19 9.04 21.49 -21.58
N PRO A 20 7.95 22.21 -21.21
CA PRO A 20 7.53 22.30 -19.83
C PRO A 20 7.35 20.94 -19.14
N ASP A 21 7.65 20.88 -17.84
CA ASP A 21 7.56 19.68 -17.00
C ASP A 21 6.23 18.94 -17.13
N TYR A 22 5.11 19.66 -17.19
CA TYR A 22 3.79 19.05 -17.31
C TYR A 22 3.59 18.28 -18.62
N TYR A 23 4.29 18.64 -19.71
CA TYR A 23 4.30 17.83 -20.93
C TYR A 23 5.17 16.59 -20.75
N LEU A 24 6.34 16.73 -20.14
CA LEU A 24 7.22 15.58 -19.84
C LEU A 24 6.50 14.53 -18.98
N GLN A 25 5.73 14.97 -17.99
CA GLN A 25 4.93 14.09 -17.13
C GLN A 25 3.84 13.33 -17.90
N GLU A 26 3.22 13.94 -18.92
CA GLU A 26 2.21 13.30 -19.77
C GLU A 26 2.81 12.40 -20.87
N ILE A 27 4.02 12.72 -21.33
CA ILE A 27 4.80 11.90 -22.26
C ILE A 27 5.26 10.63 -21.56
N PHE A 28 5.93 10.78 -20.42
CA PHE A 28 6.48 9.69 -19.62
C PHE A 28 5.47 9.23 -18.57
N THR A 29 4.22 8.99 -18.97
CA THR A 29 3.24 8.27 -18.14
C THR A 29 3.58 6.78 -18.07
N ARG A 30 2.79 6.01 -17.31
CA ARG A 30 2.89 4.55 -17.25
C ARG A 30 2.67 3.84 -18.60
N ASP A 31 2.17 4.56 -19.60
CA ASP A 31 1.93 4.00 -20.95
C ASP A 31 3.24 3.71 -21.68
N ILE A 32 4.32 4.39 -21.28
CA ILE A 32 5.69 4.01 -21.63
C ILE A 32 6.27 3.24 -20.44
N SER A 33 6.71 2.00 -20.68
CA SER A 33 7.27 1.17 -19.62
C SER A 33 8.54 1.78 -19.03
N ASN A 34 8.87 1.41 -17.80
CA ASN A 34 10.12 1.78 -17.14
C ASN A 34 11.32 1.27 -17.94
N GLU A 35 11.22 0.09 -18.55
CA GLU A 35 12.25 -0.47 -19.42
C GLU A 35 12.46 0.39 -20.67
N THR A 36 11.38 0.72 -21.39
CA THR A 36 11.46 1.58 -22.57
C THR A 36 12.00 2.96 -22.21
N THR A 37 11.54 3.53 -21.09
CA THR A 37 12.04 4.81 -20.56
C THR A 37 13.55 4.73 -20.32
N ALA A 38 14.03 3.71 -19.59
CA ALA A 38 15.46 3.54 -19.34
C ALA A 38 16.26 3.39 -20.64
N LYS A 39 15.80 2.58 -21.60
CA LYS A 39 16.44 2.40 -22.91
C LYS A 39 16.57 3.72 -23.69
N ILE A 40 15.53 4.57 -23.68
CA ILE A 40 15.57 5.90 -24.30
C ILE A 40 16.58 6.80 -23.56
N LEU A 41 16.57 6.77 -22.23
CA LEU A 41 17.46 7.61 -21.44
C LEU A 41 18.95 7.28 -21.64
N VAL A 42 19.30 6.05 -22.04
CA VAL A 42 20.70 5.66 -22.32
C VAL A 42 21.35 6.57 -23.36
N ILE A 43 20.61 7.01 -24.39
CA ILE A 43 21.14 7.79 -25.52
C ILE A 43 21.06 9.31 -25.33
N LEU A 44 20.48 9.78 -24.23
CA LEU A 44 20.39 11.21 -23.94
C LEU A 44 21.65 11.73 -23.24
N SER A 45 21.84 13.04 -23.26
CA SER A 45 22.79 13.74 -22.41
C SER A 45 22.45 13.58 -20.92
N GLU A 46 23.45 13.62 -20.03
CA GLU A 46 23.22 13.52 -18.58
C GLU A 46 22.23 14.58 -18.07
N GLN A 47 22.31 15.80 -18.60
CA GLN A 47 21.37 16.87 -18.26
C GLN A 47 19.93 16.50 -18.65
N SER A 48 19.71 15.99 -19.85
CA SER A 48 18.38 15.55 -20.30
C SER A 48 17.85 14.35 -19.51
N LYS A 49 18.74 13.42 -19.12
CA LYS A 49 18.37 12.32 -18.22
C LYS A 49 17.87 12.82 -16.88
N GLU A 50 18.59 13.75 -16.26
CA GLU A 50 18.20 14.32 -14.96
C GLU A 50 16.84 15.02 -15.02
N ILE A 51 16.56 15.79 -16.08
CA ILE A 51 15.28 16.48 -16.29
C ILE A 51 14.11 15.49 -16.41
N ILE A 52 14.30 14.39 -17.16
CA ILE A 52 13.24 13.38 -17.30
C ILE A 52 13.05 12.64 -15.98
N LEU A 53 14.14 12.23 -15.32
CA LEU A 53 14.07 11.54 -14.03
C LEU A 53 13.40 12.39 -12.95
N SER A 54 13.63 13.71 -12.92
CA SER A 54 12.98 14.62 -11.96
C SER A 54 11.47 14.73 -12.17
N ASN A 55 10.99 14.45 -13.38
CA ASN A 55 9.57 14.44 -13.74
C ASN A 55 8.89 13.07 -13.56
N LEU A 56 9.61 12.03 -13.14
CA LEU A 56 9.02 10.75 -12.73
C LEU A 56 8.65 10.76 -11.24
N ASN A 57 7.60 10.01 -10.89
CA ASN A 57 7.32 9.70 -9.48
C ASN A 57 8.44 8.83 -8.89
N THR A 58 8.54 8.80 -7.56
CA THR A 58 9.60 8.11 -6.81
C THR A 58 9.75 6.64 -7.22
N VAL A 59 8.64 5.92 -7.36
CA VAL A 59 8.62 4.49 -7.70
C VAL A 59 9.24 4.24 -9.08
N ARG A 60 8.81 5.00 -10.09
CA ARG A 60 9.33 4.84 -11.46
C ARG A 60 10.75 5.36 -11.58
N ARG A 61 11.08 6.47 -10.91
CA ARG A 61 12.43 7.02 -10.87
C ARG A 61 13.43 5.99 -10.32
N GLU A 62 13.12 5.35 -9.20
CA GLU A 62 13.94 4.29 -8.59
C GLU A 62 14.19 3.15 -9.59
N LYS A 63 13.13 2.65 -10.23
CA LYS A 63 13.22 1.54 -11.20
C LYS A 63 14.02 1.90 -12.45
N VAL A 64 13.72 3.05 -13.05
CA VAL A 64 14.40 3.53 -14.26
C VAL A 64 15.88 3.77 -13.96
N SER A 65 16.22 4.38 -12.81
CA SER A 65 17.61 4.60 -12.40
C SER A 65 18.35 3.29 -12.20
N SER A 66 17.74 2.30 -11.55
CA SER A 66 18.33 0.97 -11.38
C SER A 66 18.57 0.27 -12.72
N LEU A 67 17.63 0.38 -13.68
CA LEU A 67 17.80 -0.17 -15.02
C LEU A 67 18.94 0.52 -15.78
N LEU A 68 19.04 1.85 -15.69
CA LEU A 68 20.15 2.63 -16.27
C LEU A 68 21.50 2.18 -15.72
N GLU A 69 21.63 2.02 -14.41
CA GLU A 69 22.84 1.49 -13.78
C GLU A 69 23.19 0.10 -14.30
N SER A 70 22.21 -0.79 -14.45
CA SER A 70 22.43 -2.14 -15.02
C SER A 70 22.85 -2.11 -16.49
N TYR A 71 22.35 -1.17 -17.29
CA TYR A 71 22.82 -0.98 -18.68
C TYR A 71 24.24 -0.42 -18.74
N PHE A 72 24.57 0.59 -17.93
CA PHE A 72 25.91 1.20 -17.91
C PHE A 72 26.98 0.27 -17.32
N SER A 73 26.60 -0.62 -16.40
CA SER A 73 27.49 -1.64 -15.84
C SER A 73 27.56 -2.94 -16.66
N GLU A 74 26.93 -2.97 -17.84
CA GLU A 74 26.86 -4.13 -18.76
C GLU A 74 26.25 -5.41 -18.13
N GLN A 75 25.48 -5.27 -17.05
CA GLN A 75 24.73 -6.39 -16.45
C GLN A 75 23.55 -6.81 -17.32
N LEU A 76 22.97 -5.86 -18.06
CA LEU A 76 21.92 -6.09 -19.05
C LEU A 76 22.45 -5.75 -20.44
N SER A 77 22.20 -6.63 -21.40
CA SER A 77 22.52 -6.37 -22.80
C SER A 77 21.52 -5.38 -23.38
N LEU A 78 22.02 -4.43 -24.17
CA LEU A 78 21.20 -3.46 -24.89
C LEU A 78 21.46 -3.59 -26.39
N SER A 79 20.41 -3.80 -27.18
CA SER A 79 20.52 -3.77 -28.64
C SER A 79 20.07 -2.43 -29.21
N ALA A 80 20.75 -1.96 -30.27
CA ALA A 80 20.38 -0.72 -30.95
C ALA A 80 18.93 -0.76 -31.47
N ILE A 81 18.47 -1.92 -31.95
CA ILE A 81 17.10 -2.14 -32.44
C ILE A 81 16.07 -1.87 -31.33
N GLU A 82 16.35 -2.30 -30.08
CA GLU A 82 15.43 -2.04 -28.97
C GLU A 82 15.37 -0.57 -28.57
N ILE A 83 16.48 0.16 -28.71
CA ILE A 83 16.52 1.61 -28.47
C ILE A 83 15.72 2.32 -29.55
N GLU A 84 15.93 1.97 -30.82
CA GLU A 84 15.20 2.53 -31.97
C GLU A 84 13.69 2.34 -31.81
N HIS A 85 13.24 1.12 -31.51
CA HIS A 85 11.81 0.85 -31.24
C HIS A 85 11.28 1.65 -30.04
N GLY A 86 12.09 1.84 -28.99
CA GLY A 86 11.71 2.68 -27.86
C GLY A 86 11.52 4.15 -28.24
N CYS A 87 12.41 4.68 -29.09
CA CYS A 87 12.34 6.04 -29.58
C CYS A 87 11.14 6.24 -30.51
N GLU A 88 10.86 5.29 -31.41
CA GLU A 88 9.66 5.30 -32.26
C GLU A 88 8.38 5.32 -31.42
N ALA A 89 8.28 4.45 -30.41
CA ALA A 89 7.13 4.42 -29.51
C ALA A 89 6.94 5.75 -28.74
N LEU A 90 8.04 6.40 -28.34
CA LEU A 90 8.01 7.71 -27.70
C LEU A 90 7.52 8.80 -28.67
N LEU A 91 8.01 8.82 -29.91
CA LEU A 91 7.59 9.79 -30.92
C LEU A 91 6.11 9.61 -31.30
N ASP A 92 5.64 8.37 -31.47
CA ASP A 92 4.23 8.05 -31.70
C ASP A 92 3.36 8.54 -30.53
N ARG A 93 3.84 8.36 -29.29
CA ARG A 93 3.16 8.86 -28.09
C ARG A 93 3.05 10.38 -28.09
N VAL A 94 4.15 11.09 -28.40
CA VAL A 94 4.17 12.55 -28.52
C VAL A 94 3.20 13.02 -29.60
N GLU A 95 3.21 12.39 -30.78
CA GLU A 95 2.31 12.73 -31.89
C GLU A 95 0.84 12.53 -31.48
N ASN A 96 0.52 11.43 -30.79
CA ASN A 96 -0.82 11.18 -30.27
C ASN A 96 -1.27 12.23 -29.26
N LEU A 97 -0.38 12.66 -28.35
CA LEU A 97 -0.64 13.73 -27.38
C LEU A 97 -0.85 15.09 -28.06
N VAL A 98 -0.15 15.36 -29.16
CA VAL A 98 -0.38 16.56 -29.98
C VAL A 98 -1.74 16.49 -30.68
N LYS A 99 -2.04 15.36 -31.36
CA LYS A 99 -3.32 15.15 -32.07
C LYS A 99 -4.54 15.25 -31.15
N SER A 100 -4.40 14.77 -29.92
CA SER A 100 -5.45 14.84 -28.88
C SER A 100 -5.51 16.19 -28.16
N GLY A 101 -4.58 17.12 -28.45
CA GLY A 101 -4.58 18.48 -27.91
C GLY A 101 -4.05 18.60 -26.48
N PHE A 102 -3.49 17.54 -25.92
CA PHE A 102 -2.80 17.56 -24.62
C PHE A 102 -1.48 18.32 -24.70
N ILE A 103 -0.73 18.12 -25.79
CA ILE A 103 0.44 18.95 -26.12
C ILE A 103 0.01 19.92 -27.20
N ARG A 104 0.10 21.22 -26.91
CA ARG A 104 -0.16 22.25 -27.91
C ARG A 104 1.19 22.74 -28.45
N PRO A 105 1.51 22.50 -29.72
CA PRO A 105 2.60 23.22 -30.37
C PRO A 105 2.19 24.70 -30.35
N ALA A 106 3.03 25.54 -29.75
CA ALA A 106 2.68 26.89 -29.31
C ALA A 106 1.90 27.71 -30.35
N PRO A 107 0.81 28.41 -29.98
CA PRO A 107 0.67 29.80 -30.37
C PRO A 107 1.50 30.66 -29.40
N THR A 108 2.04 31.77 -29.89
CA THR A 108 2.66 32.87 -29.12
C THR A 108 1.65 33.55 -28.18
N VAL A 109 1.08 32.80 -27.25
CA VAL A 109 0.39 33.31 -26.09
C VAL A 109 1.23 32.85 -24.92
N GLU A 110 1.99 33.79 -24.34
CA GLU A 110 2.64 33.60 -23.05
C GLU A 110 1.54 33.16 -22.08
N ILE A 111 1.49 31.86 -21.78
CA ILE A 111 0.75 31.40 -20.61
C ILE A 111 1.58 31.96 -19.45
N ASP A 112 0.99 32.91 -18.73
CA ASP A 112 1.61 33.51 -17.55
C ASP A 112 2.10 32.38 -16.62
N ASP A 113 3.37 32.40 -16.24
CA ASP A 113 3.97 31.41 -15.34
C ASP A 113 3.18 31.29 -14.02
N SER A 114 2.43 32.34 -13.65
CA SER A 114 1.49 32.34 -12.51
C SER A 114 0.37 31.29 -12.62
N PHE A 115 0.01 30.84 -13.83
CA PHE A 115 -0.99 29.78 -14.05
C PHE A 115 -0.52 28.42 -13.53
N PHE A 116 0.81 28.19 -13.49
CA PHE A 116 1.42 26.94 -13.04
C PHE A 116 2.00 27.04 -11.63
N ASP A 117 1.95 28.22 -10.99
CA ASP A 117 2.33 28.39 -9.59
C ASP A 117 1.24 27.85 -8.66
N LEU A 118 1.08 26.52 -8.69
CA LEU A 118 0.20 25.75 -7.81
C LEU A 118 0.90 25.38 -6.49
N SER A 119 1.95 26.13 -6.10
CA SER A 119 2.76 25.83 -4.92
C SER A 119 1.93 25.96 -3.63
N ALA A 120 1.01 26.93 -3.59
CA ALA A 120 0.09 27.12 -2.48
C ALA A 120 -0.93 25.98 -2.36
N GLU A 121 -1.46 25.51 -3.48
CA GLU A 121 -2.41 24.40 -3.56
C GLU A 121 -1.73 23.07 -3.21
N MET A 122 -0.52 22.83 -3.70
CA MET A 122 0.30 21.68 -3.30
C MET A 122 0.61 21.69 -1.81
N LYS A 123 0.95 22.86 -1.25
CA LYS A 123 1.18 23.02 0.19
C LYS A 123 -0.11 22.78 0.98
N HIS A 124 -1.23 23.35 0.55
CA HIS A 124 -2.53 23.10 1.16
C HIS A 124 -2.88 21.61 1.11
N PHE A 125 -2.67 20.93 -0.02
CA PHE A 125 -2.92 19.50 -0.14
C PHE A 125 -2.07 18.71 0.86
N SER A 126 -0.76 18.97 0.93
CA SER A 126 0.14 18.36 1.91
C SER A 126 -0.28 18.61 3.35
N ASP A 127 -0.68 19.84 3.68
CA ASP A 127 -1.14 20.20 5.02
C ASP A 127 -2.49 19.53 5.35
N SER A 128 -3.33 19.28 4.33
CA SER A 128 -4.68 18.74 4.47
C SER A 128 -4.78 17.21 4.41
N LEU A 129 -3.81 16.50 3.84
CA LEU A 129 -3.84 15.04 3.69
C LEU A 129 -3.27 14.37 4.95
N PRO A 130 -4.09 13.84 5.88
CA PRO A 130 -3.57 13.22 7.10
C PRO A 130 -2.86 11.92 6.78
N ARG A 131 -2.03 11.44 7.71
CA ARG A 131 -1.53 10.06 7.64
C ARG A 131 -2.69 9.07 7.75
N PHE A 132 -2.60 7.98 7.02
CA PHE A 132 -3.69 7.04 6.83
C PHE A 132 -3.25 5.61 7.17
N ASP A 133 -4.00 4.96 8.07
CA ASP A 133 -3.89 3.53 8.35
C ASP A 133 -5.31 2.95 8.43
N PHE A 134 -5.70 2.17 7.43
CA PHE A 134 -7.07 1.64 7.33
C PHE A 134 -7.48 0.73 8.49
N ASN A 135 -6.53 0.23 9.29
CA ASN A 135 -6.84 -0.53 10.49
C ASN A 135 -7.37 0.36 11.63
N GLN A 136 -6.96 1.63 11.66
CA GLN A 136 -7.35 2.61 12.68
C GLN A 136 -8.52 3.50 12.26
N ASN A 137 -8.71 3.67 10.95
CA ASN A 137 -9.74 4.51 10.35
C ASN A 137 -11.06 3.76 10.11
N ASP A 138 -12.20 4.45 10.23
CA ASP A 138 -13.50 3.87 9.87
C ASP A 138 -13.78 3.97 8.35
N LEU A 139 -14.91 3.42 7.89
CA LEU A 139 -15.25 3.46 6.46
C LEU A 139 -15.44 4.88 5.91
N HIS A 140 -15.88 5.83 6.73
CA HIS A 140 -16.09 7.23 6.32
C HIS A 140 -14.77 7.99 6.18
N ASP A 141 -13.83 7.74 7.08
CA ASP A 141 -12.45 8.21 6.97
C ASP A 141 -11.81 7.72 5.67
N LEU A 142 -12.01 6.43 5.33
CA LEU A 142 -11.56 5.84 4.06
C LEU A 142 -12.12 6.59 2.86
N ILE A 143 -13.44 6.80 2.82
CA ILE A 143 -14.11 7.52 1.72
C ILE A 143 -13.51 8.92 1.57
N SER A 144 -13.42 9.65 2.69
CA SER A 144 -12.98 11.04 2.70
C SER A 144 -11.53 11.16 2.23
N TRP A 145 -10.64 10.28 2.72
CA TRP A 145 -9.23 10.30 2.38
C TRP A 145 -8.99 9.98 0.90
N TRP A 146 -9.60 8.91 0.38
CA TRP A 146 -9.42 8.51 -1.01
C TRP A 146 -10.09 9.48 -1.99
N ASN A 147 -11.19 10.12 -1.59
CA ASN A 147 -11.79 11.19 -2.40
C ASN A 147 -10.87 12.42 -2.49
N LEU A 148 -10.28 12.85 -1.37
CA LEU A 148 -9.30 13.94 -1.36
C LEU A 148 -8.07 13.61 -2.23
N ALA A 149 -7.56 12.37 -2.14
CA ALA A 149 -6.45 11.91 -2.98
C ALA A 149 -6.81 11.92 -4.48
N ALA A 150 -8.02 11.48 -4.84
CA ALA A 150 -8.49 11.46 -6.23
C ALA A 150 -8.73 12.86 -6.79
N GLU A 151 -9.33 13.75 -6.02
CA GLU A 151 -9.56 15.14 -6.40
C GLU A 151 -8.25 15.86 -6.71
N ASN A 152 -7.27 15.75 -5.82
CA ASN A 152 -5.97 16.39 -6.00
C ASN A 152 -5.14 15.76 -7.12
N SER A 153 -5.25 14.44 -7.34
CA SER A 153 -4.62 13.77 -8.49
C SER A 153 -5.14 14.28 -9.84
N LYS A 154 -6.34 14.84 -9.88
CA LYS A 154 -6.98 15.34 -11.09
C LYS A 154 -6.84 16.85 -11.28
N ASN A 155 -6.92 17.63 -10.19
CA ASN A 155 -6.98 19.09 -10.25
C ASN A 155 -5.59 19.76 -10.27
N LEU A 156 -4.55 19.11 -9.75
CA LEU A 156 -3.19 19.66 -9.69
C LEU A 156 -2.43 19.33 -10.98
N PHE A 157 -2.82 20.00 -12.07
CA PHE A 157 -2.23 19.84 -13.39
C PHE A 157 -0.71 20.12 -13.35
N GLY A 158 0.09 19.26 -13.98
CA GLY A 158 1.55 19.40 -14.02
C GLY A 158 2.27 19.09 -12.69
N ARG A 159 1.57 18.55 -11.69
CA ARG A 159 2.12 18.14 -10.39
C ARG A 159 1.82 16.67 -10.05
N LYS A 160 1.52 15.87 -11.07
CA LYS A 160 1.02 14.50 -10.89
C LYS A 160 2.05 13.60 -10.17
N PRO A 161 3.35 13.62 -10.50
CA PRO A 161 4.36 12.89 -9.74
C PRO A 161 4.42 13.30 -8.27
N GLU A 162 4.35 14.60 -7.98
CA GLU A 162 4.41 15.13 -6.62
C GLU A 162 3.19 14.72 -5.80
N VAL A 163 2.00 14.77 -6.39
CA VAL A 163 0.76 14.27 -5.77
C VAL A 163 0.87 12.78 -5.47
N GLN A 164 1.35 11.96 -6.42
CA GLN A 164 1.54 10.53 -6.21
C GLN A 164 2.54 10.24 -5.10
N ASN A 165 3.65 10.98 -5.03
CA ASN A 165 4.64 10.83 -3.97
C ASN A 165 4.04 11.18 -2.60
N LEU A 166 3.33 12.30 -2.51
CA LEU A 166 2.68 12.73 -1.26
C LEU A 166 1.62 11.74 -0.79
N ILE A 167 0.79 11.20 -1.69
CA ILE A 167 -0.17 10.14 -1.35
C ILE A 167 0.59 8.94 -0.77
N LEU A 168 1.66 8.48 -1.43
CA LEU A 168 2.45 7.34 -0.96
C LEU A 168 3.12 7.60 0.40
N GLU A 169 3.60 8.81 0.66
CA GLU A 169 4.20 9.23 1.94
C GLU A 169 3.19 9.27 3.10
N ARG A 170 1.91 9.48 2.81
CA ARG A 170 0.84 9.55 3.82
C ARG A 170 0.17 8.21 4.10
N LEU A 171 0.46 7.16 3.33
CA LEU A 171 -0.01 5.79 3.58
C LEU A 171 0.90 5.09 4.59
N ASP A 172 0.46 4.97 5.84
CA ASP A 172 1.22 4.37 6.94
C ASP A 172 1.03 2.84 7.04
N ASP A 173 0.11 2.26 6.26
CA ASP A 173 -0.17 0.82 6.22
C ASP A 173 0.43 0.12 4.98
N THR A 174 0.78 -1.16 5.14
CA THR A 174 1.44 -1.95 4.09
C THR A 174 0.53 -2.26 2.90
N PHE A 175 -0.77 -2.41 3.11
CA PHE A 175 -1.70 -2.84 2.05
C PHE A 175 -1.94 -1.71 1.03
N SER A 176 -2.37 -0.56 1.53
CA SER A 176 -2.67 0.62 0.74
C SER A 176 -1.42 1.11 0.01
N SER A 177 -0.29 1.22 0.72
CA SER A 177 0.97 1.66 0.13
C SER A 177 1.46 0.72 -0.98
N SER A 178 1.33 -0.59 -0.79
CA SER A 178 1.76 -1.60 -1.78
C SER A 178 0.89 -1.56 -3.04
N ILE A 179 -0.44 -1.51 -2.90
CA ILE A 179 -1.34 -1.44 -4.06
C ILE A 179 -1.18 -0.10 -4.77
N PHE A 180 -1.06 1.00 -4.04
CA PHE A 180 -0.85 2.31 -4.63
C PHE A 180 0.49 2.40 -5.36
N ARG A 181 1.59 1.89 -4.77
CA ARG A 181 2.92 1.78 -5.41
C ARG A 181 2.84 0.99 -6.72
N LEU A 182 2.13 -0.14 -6.74
CA LEU A 182 1.90 -0.90 -7.98
C LEU A 182 1.07 -0.11 -9.01
N SER A 183 0.15 0.73 -8.56
CA SER A 183 -0.75 1.47 -9.45
C SER A 183 -0.10 2.68 -10.14
N ILE A 184 0.89 3.32 -9.50
CA ILE A 184 1.61 4.48 -10.05
C ILE A 184 2.86 4.08 -10.84
N ASP A 185 3.14 2.79 -10.88
CA ASP A 185 4.15 2.13 -11.69
C ASP A 185 3.64 1.83 -13.13
N ASP A 186 4.50 1.22 -13.96
CA ASP A 186 4.16 0.72 -15.30
C ASP A 186 3.51 -0.67 -15.32
N ALA A 187 3.13 -1.21 -14.15
CA ALA A 187 2.39 -2.46 -14.04
C ALA A 187 1.08 -2.40 -14.86
N SER A 188 0.68 -3.52 -15.48
CA SER A 188 -0.60 -3.61 -16.19
C SER A 188 -1.79 -3.68 -15.22
N ASP A 189 -2.99 -3.29 -15.68
CA ASP A 189 -4.19 -3.33 -14.84
C ASP A 189 -4.50 -4.74 -14.33
N MET A 190 -4.25 -5.75 -15.16
CA MET A 190 -4.39 -7.16 -14.77
C MET A 190 -3.38 -7.53 -13.67
N LEU A 191 -2.14 -7.03 -13.73
CA LEU A 191 -1.13 -7.29 -12.72
C LEU A 191 -1.52 -6.64 -11.38
N VAL A 192 -1.96 -5.37 -11.41
CA VAL A 192 -2.45 -4.65 -10.22
C VAL A 192 -3.60 -5.41 -9.57
N LEU A 193 -4.59 -5.85 -10.35
CA LEU A 193 -5.73 -6.65 -9.87
C LEU A 193 -5.33 -8.03 -9.31
N LYS A 194 -4.32 -8.68 -9.90
CA LYS A 194 -3.84 -9.98 -9.45
C LYS A 194 -3.11 -9.87 -8.13
N GLU A 195 -2.18 -8.92 -8.03
CA GLU A 195 -1.39 -8.71 -6.80
C GLU A 195 -2.26 -8.16 -5.66
N SER A 196 -3.24 -7.30 -5.94
CA SER A 196 -4.19 -6.84 -4.91
C SER A 196 -5.01 -8.00 -4.33
N LYS A 197 -5.50 -8.92 -5.18
CA LYS A 197 -6.22 -10.13 -4.71
C LYS A 197 -5.33 -11.03 -3.87
N LYS A 198 -4.08 -11.23 -4.28
CA LYS A 198 -3.10 -12.04 -3.55
C LYS A 198 -2.79 -11.43 -2.18
N LEU A 199 -2.48 -10.14 -2.13
CA LEU A 199 -2.17 -9.42 -0.90
C LEU A 199 -3.38 -9.40 0.05
N ARG A 200 -4.58 -9.16 -0.49
CA ARG A 200 -5.82 -9.22 0.28
C ARG A 200 -6.04 -10.61 0.90
N ALA A 201 -5.83 -11.68 0.12
CA ALA A 201 -5.98 -13.04 0.62
C ALA A 201 -5.01 -13.33 1.77
N GLN A 202 -3.74 -12.92 1.62
CA GLN A 202 -2.72 -13.08 2.64
C GLN A 202 -3.08 -12.32 3.93
N ILE A 203 -3.40 -11.03 3.83
CA ILE A 203 -3.74 -10.21 5.01
C ILE A 203 -5.00 -10.73 5.70
N LEU A 204 -6.02 -11.18 4.95
CA LEU A 204 -7.22 -11.79 5.54
C LEU A 204 -6.89 -13.10 6.28
N GLU A 205 -6.01 -13.92 5.73
CA GLU A 205 -5.59 -15.17 6.37
C GLU A 205 -4.82 -14.90 7.67
N ASP A 206 -3.85 -13.97 7.63
CA ASP A 206 -3.08 -13.56 8.79
C ASP A 206 -3.98 -12.95 9.88
N TYR A 207 -4.93 -12.09 9.48
CA TYR A 207 -5.90 -11.49 10.38
C TYR A 207 -6.78 -12.55 11.03
N LYS A 208 -7.37 -13.46 10.25
CA LYS A 208 -8.21 -14.56 10.76
C LYS A 208 -7.46 -15.41 11.76
N LYS A 209 -6.23 -15.80 11.43
CA LYS A 209 -5.36 -16.57 12.32
C LYS A 209 -5.10 -15.82 13.63
N ARG A 210 -4.84 -14.51 13.57
CA ARG A 210 -4.68 -13.68 14.76
C ARG A 210 -5.92 -13.68 15.65
N VAL A 211 -7.10 -13.40 15.10
CA VAL A 211 -8.34 -13.38 15.91
C VAL A 211 -8.69 -14.77 16.47
N ASP A 212 -8.39 -15.85 15.75
CA ASP A 212 -8.56 -17.22 16.26
C ASP A 212 -7.61 -17.52 17.44
N LEU A 213 -6.34 -17.11 17.34
CA LEU A 213 -5.37 -17.24 18.44
C LEU A 213 -5.83 -16.48 19.68
N ILE A 214 -6.31 -15.24 19.51
CA ILE A 214 -6.82 -14.40 20.59
C ILE A 214 -8.10 -15.01 21.20
N GLU A 215 -9.00 -15.55 20.39
CA GLU A 215 -10.20 -16.24 20.86
C GLU A 215 -9.82 -17.44 21.75
N ILE A 216 -8.89 -18.28 21.30
CA ILE A 216 -8.42 -19.44 22.07
C ILE A 216 -7.83 -19.03 23.41
N PHE A 217 -7.04 -17.95 23.42
CA PHE A 217 -6.48 -17.40 24.64
C PHE A 217 -7.58 -17.00 25.63
N PHE A 218 -8.59 -16.25 25.19
CA PHE A 218 -9.69 -15.84 26.09
C PHE A 218 -10.53 -17.01 26.57
N LEU A 219 -10.83 -17.99 25.71
CA LEU A 219 -11.56 -19.19 26.12
C LEU A 219 -10.75 -20.03 27.12
N SER A 220 -9.44 -20.10 26.96
CA SER A 220 -8.53 -20.77 27.90
C SER A 220 -8.54 -20.10 29.27
N ILE A 221 -8.45 -18.77 29.33
CA ILE A 221 -8.54 -18.02 30.60
C ILE A 221 -9.90 -18.27 31.27
N ASN A 222 -11.00 -18.16 30.51
CA ASN A 222 -12.34 -18.27 31.08
C ASN A 222 -12.63 -19.66 31.64
N SER A 223 -12.17 -20.71 30.94
CA SER A 223 -12.32 -22.10 31.37
C SER A 223 -11.23 -22.58 32.34
N LYS A 224 -10.31 -21.69 32.76
CA LYS A 224 -9.19 -21.98 33.67
C LYS A 224 -8.33 -23.15 33.21
N GLN A 225 -8.13 -23.26 31.90
CA GLN A 225 -7.21 -24.25 31.33
C GLN A 225 -5.78 -23.93 31.73
N ASP A 226 -4.97 -24.97 31.88
CA ASP A 226 -3.56 -24.79 32.20
C ASP A 226 -2.77 -24.24 31.01
N SER A 227 -1.60 -23.66 31.31
CA SER A 227 -0.71 -23.10 30.31
C SER A 227 -0.22 -24.11 29.26
N ASN A 228 -0.03 -25.39 29.59
CA ASN A 228 0.43 -26.40 28.64
C ASN A 228 -0.66 -26.77 27.63
N GLU A 229 -1.92 -26.82 28.07
CA GLU A 229 -3.08 -26.97 27.20
C GLU A 229 -3.20 -25.80 26.23
N LEU A 230 -3.04 -24.56 26.72
CA LEU A 230 -3.04 -23.38 25.85
C LEU A 230 -1.89 -23.44 24.83
N ALA A 231 -0.68 -23.77 25.24
CA ALA A 231 0.48 -23.86 24.34
C ALA A 231 0.23 -24.87 23.21
N SER A 232 -0.37 -26.02 23.54
CA SER A 232 -0.75 -27.05 22.57
C SER A 232 -1.79 -26.55 21.57
N LYS A 233 -2.82 -25.83 22.05
CA LYS A 233 -3.86 -25.24 21.19
C LYS A 233 -3.33 -24.14 20.30
N LEU A 234 -2.48 -23.25 20.81
CA LEU A 234 -1.84 -22.20 20.01
C LEU A 234 -0.94 -22.81 18.93
N ALA A 235 -0.14 -23.82 19.27
CA ALA A 235 0.76 -24.49 18.33
C ALA A 235 0.02 -25.18 17.16
N ALA A 236 -1.21 -25.65 17.38
CA ALA A 236 -2.01 -26.32 16.36
C ALA A 236 -2.41 -25.43 15.17
N PHE A 237 -2.28 -24.10 15.28
CA PHE A 237 -2.57 -23.14 14.20
C PHE A 237 -1.43 -23.01 13.17
N PHE A 238 -0.31 -23.68 13.39
CA PHE A 238 0.90 -23.54 12.59
C PHE A 238 1.21 -24.84 11.85
N PRO A 239 1.72 -24.78 10.60
CA PRO A 239 2.06 -25.99 9.83
C PRO A 239 3.03 -26.92 10.54
N ASP A 240 4.01 -26.37 11.28
CA ASP A 240 4.93 -27.12 12.13
C ASP A 240 4.56 -26.93 13.61
N SER A 241 3.49 -27.62 14.01
CA SER A 241 2.97 -27.54 15.38
C SER A 241 3.97 -28.02 16.43
N ALA A 242 4.81 -29.01 16.11
CA ALA A 242 5.81 -29.53 17.03
C ALA A 242 6.92 -28.50 17.30
N ALA A 243 7.44 -27.86 16.24
CA ALA A 243 8.42 -26.78 16.41
C ALA A 243 7.82 -25.58 17.14
N MET A 244 6.58 -25.21 16.82
CA MET A 244 5.92 -24.08 17.48
C MET A 244 5.66 -24.34 18.97
N LEU A 245 5.22 -25.56 19.34
CA LEU A 245 5.03 -25.96 20.74
C LEU A 245 6.35 -25.88 21.51
N SER A 246 7.42 -26.44 20.94
CA SER A 246 8.77 -26.37 21.53
C SER A 246 9.22 -24.91 21.72
N ARG A 247 8.96 -24.06 20.73
CA ARG A 247 9.27 -22.62 20.78
C ARG A 247 8.50 -21.92 21.89
N LEU A 248 7.19 -22.16 22.02
CA LEU A 248 6.33 -21.59 23.06
C LEU A 248 6.86 -21.95 24.45
N LEU A 249 7.08 -23.24 24.72
CA LEU A 249 7.52 -23.71 26.03
C LEU A 249 8.92 -23.21 26.40
N LYS A 250 9.84 -23.15 25.43
CA LYS A 250 11.24 -22.75 25.68
C LYS A 250 11.43 -21.23 25.76
N HIS A 251 10.78 -20.48 24.87
CA HIS A 251 11.03 -19.05 24.68
C HIS A 251 9.93 -18.15 25.20
N GLY A 252 8.70 -18.66 25.36
CA GLY A 252 7.57 -17.90 25.90
C GLY A 252 7.84 -17.33 27.29
N PRO A 253 8.35 -18.12 28.24
CA PRO A 253 8.68 -17.63 29.58
C PRO A 253 9.71 -16.49 29.58
N LEU A 254 10.63 -16.50 28.61
CA LEU A 254 11.74 -15.54 28.47
C LEU A 254 11.29 -14.20 27.87
N LEU A 255 10.07 -14.12 27.32
CA LEU A 255 9.54 -12.89 26.76
C LEU A 255 9.29 -11.87 27.88
N LEU A 256 9.98 -10.72 27.81
CA LEU A 256 9.89 -9.68 28.85
C LEU A 256 8.62 -8.83 28.72
N TYR A 257 8.23 -8.52 27.48
CA TYR A 257 7.09 -7.66 27.19
C TYR A 257 6.23 -8.32 26.10
N PRO A 258 5.06 -8.89 26.45
CA PRO A 258 4.12 -9.38 25.45
C PRO A 258 3.53 -8.20 24.66
N ALA A 259 3.16 -8.44 23.40
CA ALA A 259 2.51 -7.47 22.55
C ALA A 259 1.53 -8.13 21.58
N VAL A 260 0.34 -7.55 21.42
CA VAL A 260 -0.61 -7.89 20.37
C VAL A 260 -0.87 -6.63 19.54
N LYS A 261 -0.50 -6.66 18.25
CA LYS A 261 -0.59 -5.55 17.31
C LYS A 261 -0.85 -6.07 15.90
N ASP A 262 -1.44 -5.24 15.05
CA ASP A 262 -1.78 -5.60 13.68
C ASP A 262 -0.59 -6.08 12.83
N ARG A 263 0.59 -5.50 13.04
CA ARG A 263 1.79 -5.74 12.23
C ARG A 263 2.66 -6.91 12.71
N LEU A 264 2.29 -7.58 13.81
CA LEU A 264 3.08 -8.67 14.34
C LEU A 264 2.75 -9.99 13.63
N PRO A 265 3.76 -10.83 13.31
CA PRO A 265 3.54 -12.17 12.80
C PRO A 265 2.66 -13.00 13.75
N PRO A 266 1.79 -13.90 13.24
CA PRO A 266 0.95 -14.76 14.07
C PRO A 266 1.74 -15.57 15.12
N GLU A 267 2.96 -15.98 14.79
CA GLU A 267 3.86 -16.68 15.71
C GLU A 267 4.20 -15.82 16.93
N ASP A 268 4.54 -14.54 16.73
CA ASP A 268 4.93 -13.63 17.80
C ASP A 268 3.72 -13.21 18.65
N ILE A 269 2.53 -13.16 18.04
CA ILE A 269 1.26 -13.01 18.76
C ILE A 269 1.02 -14.23 19.65
N ALA A 270 1.16 -15.46 19.13
CA ALA A 270 1.00 -16.68 19.93
C ALA A 270 1.99 -16.73 21.11
N MET A 271 3.24 -16.33 20.91
CA MET A 271 4.24 -16.19 21.99
C MET A 271 3.79 -15.20 23.06
N SER A 272 3.25 -14.04 22.64
CA SER A 272 2.76 -13.01 23.54
C SER A 272 1.54 -13.47 24.35
N LEU A 273 0.58 -14.14 23.70
CA LEU A 273 -0.59 -14.70 24.36
C LEU A 273 -0.22 -15.79 25.38
N PHE A 274 0.73 -16.66 25.02
CA PHE A 274 1.25 -17.66 25.95
C PHE A 274 1.96 -17.01 27.14
N LYS A 275 2.79 -15.99 26.92
CA LYS A 275 3.41 -15.24 28.01
C LYS A 275 2.37 -14.59 28.94
N LEU A 276 1.30 -14.02 28.38
CA LEU A 276 0.22 -13.44 29.18
C LEU A 276 -0.48 -14.49 30.04
N LYS A 277 -0.69 -15.70 29.52
CA LYS A 277 -1.25 -16.80 30.30
C LYS A 277 -0.35 -17.19 31.47
N LEU A 278 0.97 -17.27 31.26
CA LEU A 278 1.92 -17.54 32.34
C LEU A 278 1.85 -16.46 33.43
N ILE A 279 1.76 -15.18 33.03
CA ILE A 279 1.60 -14.07 33.98
C ILE A 279 0.28 -14.20 34.76
N GLU A 280 -0.80 -14.58 34.08
CA GLU A 280 -2.11 -14.78 34.70
C GLU A 280 -2.11 -15.97 35.68
N ASP A 281 -1.47 -17.10 35.33
CA ASP A 281 -1.32 -18.26 36.20
C ASP A 281 -0.48 -17.95 37.45
N GLU A 282 0.59 -17.18 37.30
CA GLU A 282 1.53 -16.86 38.39
C GLU A 282 1.03 -15.72 39.30
N ASN A 283 0.48 -14.66 38.70
CA ASN A 283 0.24 -13.38 39.38
C ASN A 283 -1.22 -12.91 39.28
N GLY A 284 -2.07 -13.61 38.54
CA GLY A 284 -3.48 -13.30 38.35
C GLY A 284 -3.77 -12.27 37.25
N GLN A 285 -5.05 -12.12 36.93
CA GLN A 285 -5.55 -11.28 35.84
C GLN A 285 -5.19 -9.79 35.97
N ALA A 286 -5.12 -9.28 37.21
CA ALA A 286 -4.78 -7.88 37.47
C ALA A 286 -3.33 -7.54 37.06
N GLU A 287 -2.40 -8.51 37.17
CA GLU A 287 -1.03 -8.32 36.71
C GLU A 287 -0.95 -8.38 35.18
N MET A 288 -1.64 -9.34 34.57
CA MET A 288 -1.74 -9.46 33.11
C MET A 288 -2.25 -8.17 32.47
N GLU A 289 -3.27 -7.53 33.05
CA GLU A 289 -3.85 -6.27 32.55
C GLU A 289 -2.82 -5.12 32.45
N LYS A 290 -1.83 -5.06 33.34
CA LYS A 290 -0.78 -4.02 33.29
C LYS A 290 0.03 -4.08 32.00
N TYR A 291 0.17 -5.26 31.42
CA TYR A 291 0.92 -5.47 30.18
C TYR A 291 0.07 -5.16 28.93
N THR A 292 -1.25 -5.24 29.03
CA THR A 292 -2.15 -5.13 27.87
C THR A 292 -2.64 -3.71 27.60
N GLN A 293 -2.49 -2.76 28.53
CA GLN A 293 -2.96 -1.38 28.39
C GLN A 293 -2.47 -0.64 27.12
N LYS A 294 -1.35 -1.07 26.55
CA LYS A 294 -0.74 -0.47 25.35
C LYS A 294 -0.93 -1.31 24.09
N PHE A 295 -1.79 -2.33 24.13
CA PHE A 295 -2.04 -3.17 22.97
C PHE A 295 -2.91 -2.41 21.97
N ASP A 296 -2.42 -2.37 20.74
CA ASP A 296 -3.09 -1.75 19.60
C ASP A 296 -3.84 -2.83 18.82
N ASP A 297 -4.82 -3.44 19.48
CA ASP A 297 -5.73 -4.42 18.88
C ASP A 297 -7.12 -4.34 19.56
N GLN A 298 -8.12 -3.90 18.79
CA GLN A 298 -9.47 -3.71 19.31
C GLN A 298 -10.18 -5.02 19.67
N PHE A 299 -9.91 -6.11 18.94
CA PHE A 299 -10.52 -7.41 19.20
C PHE A 299 -10.03 -7.96 20.55
N PHE A 300 -8.72 -7.86 20.80
CA PHE A 300 -8.10 -8.19 22.07
C PHE A 300 -8.66 -7.35 23.22
N ASN A 301 -8.64 -6.03 23.12
CA ASN A 301 -9.08 -5.14 24.21
C ASN A 301 -10.55 -5.37 24.59
N LYS A 302 -11.41 -5.60 23.60
CA LYS A 302 -12.83 -5.90 23.84
C LYS A 302 -13.01 -7.30 24.43
N GLY A 303 -12.24 -8.30 24.00
CA GLY A 303 -12.24 -9.64 24.60
C GLY A 303 -11.75 -9.64 26.05
N LEU A 304 -10.68 -8.90 26.35
CA LEU A 304 -10.16 -8.74 27.72
C LEU A 304 -11.21 -8.12 28.64
N SER A 305 -11.94 -7.12 28.16
CA SER A 305 -13.04 -6.50 28.93
C SER A 305 -14.13 -7.52 29.31
N LEU A 306 -14.44 -8.48 28.44
CA LEU A 306 -15.40 -9.54 28.72
C LEU A 306 -14.88 -10.52 29.78
N ILE A 307 -13.58 -10.85 29.73
CA ILE A 307 -12.92 -11.69 30.73
C ILE A 307 -12.94 -11.02 32.11
N LEU A 308 -12.57 -9.74 32.18
CA LEU A 308 -12.56 -8.97 33.42
C LEU A 308 -13.98 -8.80 34.00
N ALA A 309 -14.99 -8.70 33.14
CA ALA A 309 -16.40 -8.70 33.53
C ALA A 309 -16.92 -10.07 34.00
N LYS A 310 -16.09 -11.13 33.93
CA LYS A 310 -16.46 -12.52 34.28
C LYS A 310 -17.69 -13.01 33.50
N MET A 311 -17.69 -12.72 32.20
CA MET A 311 -18.75 -13.18 31.30
C MET A 311 -18.83 -14.72 31.32
N ASP A 312 -20.05 -15.25 31.33
CA ASP A 312 -20.27 -16.68 31.21
C ASP A 312 -19.70 -17.24 29.89
N GLU A 313 -19.23 -18.49 29.91
CA GLU A 313 -18.50 -19.09 28.79
C GLU A 313 -19.33 -19.20 27.51
N GLU A 314 -20.62 -19.54 27.61
CA GLU A 314 -21.50 -19.68 26.45
C GLU A 314 -21.67 -18.33 25.74
N TYR A 315 -21.91 -17.27 26.51
CA TYR A 315 -22.03 -15.91 26.00
C TYR A 315 -20.71 -15.36 25.48
N LEU A 316 -19.60 -15.63 26.16
CA LEU A 316 -18.27 -15.23 25.70
C LEU A 316 -17.96 -15.81 24.32
N ARG A 317 -18.16 -17.13 24.14
CA ARG A 317 -17.99 -17.81 22.84
C ARG A 317 -18.85 -17.16 21.75
N LYS A 318 -20.13 -16.93 22.05
CA LYS A 318 -21.06 -16.29 21.10
C LYS A 318 -20.62 -14.89 20.70
N ILE A 319 -20.23 -14.05 21.68
CA ILE A 319 -19.82 -12.67 21.43
C ILE A 319 -18.51 -12.64 20.63
N LEU A 320 -17.53 -13.48 20.97
CA LEU A 320 -16.25 -13.54 20.24
C LEU A 320 -16.46 -14.00 18.80
N ALA A 321 -17.31 -15.00 18.56
CA ALA A 321 -17.64 -15.48 17.22
C ALA A 321 -18.28 -14.40 16.34
N GLU A 322 -19.30 -13.70 16.85
CA GLU A 322 -19.95 -12.61 16.10
C GLU A 322 -19.01 -11.43 15.85
N ARG A 323 -18.17 -11.08 16.84
CA ARG A 323 -17.14 -10.04 16.66
C ARG A 323 -16.13 -10.45 15.60
N LYS A 324 -15.63 -11.68 15.63
CA LYS A 324 -14.69 -12.18 14.63
C LYS A 324 -15.26 -12.06 13.22
N LYS A 325 -16.53 -12.46 13.04
CA LYS A 325 -17.25 -12.33 11.78
C LYS A 325 -17.35 -10.87 11.33
N ALA A 326 -17.79 -9.98 12.23
CA ALA A 326 -17.96 -8.56 11.92
C ALA A 326 -16.64 -7.89 11.52
N TYR A 327 -15.56 -8.11 12.29
CA TYR A 327 -14.27 -7.46 12.03
C TYR A 327 -13.60 -8.00 10.77
N THR A 328 -13.73 -9.30 10.51
CA THR A 328 -13.21 -9.91 9.27
C THR A 328 -13.92 -9.35 8.05
N LEU A 329 -15.25 -9.19 8.12
CA LEU A 329 -16.05 -8.61 7.05
C LEU A 329 -15.69 -7.13 6.82
N GLU A 330 -15.57 -6.35 7.91
CA GLU A 330 -15.16 -4.95 7.83
C GLU A 330 -13.78 -4.81 7.17
N LEU A 331 -12.81 -5.63 7.57
CA LEU A 331 -11.48 -5.64 6.98
C LEU A 331 -11.53 -5.96 5.48
N GLU A 332 -12.30 -6.97 5.09
CA GLU A 332 -12.50 -7.35 3.68
C GLU A 332 -13.09 -6.21 2.86
N ILE A 333 -14.12 -5.53 3.39
CA ILE A 333 -14.74 -4.36 2.77
C ILE A 333 -13.71 -3.24 2.60
N LYS A 334 -12.99 -2.88 3.67
CA LYS A 334 -11.95 -1.83 3.64
C LYS A 334 -10.89 -2.10 2.56
N MET A 335 -10.37 -3.32 2.50
CA MET A 335 -9.36 -3.70 1.50
C MET A 335 -9.90 -3.64 0.07
N LYS A 336 -11.18 -4.01 -0.13
CA LYS A 336 -11.83 -3.91 -1.44
C LYS A 336 -12.03 -2.44 -1.85
N MET A 337 -12.49 -1.60 -0.92
CA MET A 337 -12.63 -0.15 -1.12
C MET A 337 -11.31 0.49 -1.54
N ILE A 338 -10.23 0.22 -0.80
CA ILE A 338 -8.88 0.73 -1.12
C ILE A 338 -8.44 0.29 -2.52
N THR A 339 -8.64 -0.99 -2.87
CA THR A 339 -8.27 -1.51 -4.19
C THR A 339 -9.01 -0.77 -5.31
N ASP A 340 -10.32 -0.62 -5.16
CA ASP A 340 -11.17 0.07 -6.13
C ASP A 340 -10.81 1.56 -6.22
N ALA A 341 -10.53 2.21 -5.08
CA ALA A 341 -10.12 3.61 -5.03
C ALA A 341 -8.82 3.85 -5.80
N VAL A 342 -7.81 2.99 -5.55
CA VAL A 342 -6.54 3.03 -6.26
C VAL A 342 -6.74 2.84 -7.77
N ILE A 343 -7.59 1.90 -8.19
CA ILE A 343 -7.90 1.67 -9.61
C ILE A 343 -8.59 2.88 -10.24
N CYS A 344 -9.52 3.52 -9.53
CA CYS A 344 -10.17 4.75 -10.01
C CYS A 344 -9.17 5.89 -10.21
N ILE A 345 -8.28 6.14 -9.23
CA ILE A 345 -7.22 7.15 -9.36
C ILE A 345 -6.32 6.80 -10.55
N ARG A 346 -5.89 5.53 -10.61
CA ARG A 346 -5.07 5.00 -11.70
C ARG A 346 -5.71 5.26 -13.06
N ASN A 347 -7.02 5.05 -13.20
CA ASN A 347 -7.75 5.19 -14.46
C ASN A 347 -8.27 6.61 -14.72
N ASN A 348 -7.85 7.58 -13.91
CA ASN A 348 -8.32 8.98 -14.00
C ASN A 348 -9.85 9.09 -14.00
N VAL A 349 -10.51 8.22 -13.23
CA VAL A 349 -11.96 8.22 -13.05
C VAL A 349 -12.36 9.49 -12.30
N SER A 350 -13.54 10.04 -12.61
CA SER A 350 -14.06 11.21 -11.91
C SER A 350 -14.14 10.97 -10.40
N PRO A 351 -13.68 11.92 -9.55
CA PRO A 351 -13.84 11.83 -8.10
C PRO A 351 -15.29 11.56 -7.66
N TYR A 352 -16.27 12.10 -8.39
CA TYR A 352 -17.69 11.81 -8.16
C TYR A 352 -18.03 10.32 -8.34
N ILE A 353 -17.51 9.66 -9.37
CA ILE A 353 -17.76 8.23 -9.62
C ILE A 353 -17.06 7.38 -8.55
N LEU A 354 -15.84 7.76 -8.15
CA LEU A 354 -15.15 7.15 -7.03
C LEU A 354 -15.98 7.27 -5.75
N LEU A 355 -16.50 8.46 -5.44
CA LEU A 355 -17.32 8.71 -4.26
C LEU A 355 -18.59 7.86 -4.25
N GLU A 356 -19.31 7.77 -5.37
CA GLU A 356 -20.48 6.89 -5.52
C GLU A 356 -20.11 5.42 -5.29
N LEU A 357 -19.02 4.96 -5.89
CA LEU A 357 -18.53 3.58 -5.71
C LEU A 357 -18.15 3.32 -4.25
N MET A 358 -17.41 4.21 -3.61
CA MET A 358 -17.01 4.06 -2.21
C MET A 358 -18.22 4.12 -1.27
N SER A 359 -19.20 4.98 -1.56
CA SER A 359 -20.45 5.08 -0.79
C SER A 359 -21.29 3.81 -0.88
N SER A 360 -21.24 3.07 -2.00
CA SER A 360 -21.95 1.79 -2.16
C SER A 360 -21.53 0.73 -1.14
N TYR A 361 -20.31 0.83 -0.59
CA TYR A 361 -19.82 -0.06 0.47
C TYR A 361 -20.38 0.23 1.86
N THR A 362 -20.98 1.43 2.03
CA THR A 362 -21.60 1.85 3.29
C THR A 362 -23.11 1.68 3.29
N VAL A 363 -23.70 1.34 2.14
CA VAL A 363 -25.10 0.94 2.06
C VAL A 363 -25.19 -0.45 2.67
N TYR A 364 -25.54 -0.50 3.96
CA TYR A 364 -25.89 -1.73 4.64
C TYR A 364 -27.07 -2.36 3.91
N ASP A 365 -26.83 -3.42 3.13
CA ASP A 365 -27.86 -4.39 2.83
C ASP A 365 -28.22 -5.06 4.17
N PHE A 366 -29.19 -4.46 4.88
CA PHE A 366 -30.03 -5.16 5.83
C PHE A 366 -30.90 -6.14 5.03
N GLN A 367 -30.29 -7.18 4.44
CA GLN A 367 -31.05 -8.34 3.99
C GLN A 367 -31.28 -9.22 5.22
N GLU A 368 -32.54 -9.21 5.65
CA GLU A 368 -33.15 -9.94 6.78
C GLU A 368 -32.87 -11.45 6.78
#